data_AF-A0AAV1CGZ1-F1
#
_entry.id   AF-A0AAV1CGZ1-F1
#
_cell.length_a   1.000
_cell.length_b   1.000
_cell.length_c   1.000
_cell.angle_alpha   90.00
_cell.angle_beta   90.00
_cell.angle_gamma   90.00
#
_symmetry.space_group_name_H-M   'P 1'
#
loop_
_entity.id
_entity.type
_entity.pdbx_description
1 polymer ?
#
loop_
_entity_poly.entity_id
_entity_poly.type
_entity_poly.pdbx_seq_one_letter_code
_entity_poly.pdbx_strand_id
1 'polypeptide(L)'
;MALSLSQLKQFDGSDPSKPIYVAVKGRVFDVTAGKSFYGPGGSYCMFAGKDASRALAKMSKEEADICGSLDGLTEKEMQTLNDWEKKFEAKYPVVGSLSE
;
A
#
# COMPACT_ATOMS: atom_id res chain seq x y z
N MET A 1 -12.44 9.89 -2.29
CA MET A 1 -12.84 9.38 -0.97
C MET A 1 -11.62 9.39 -0.07
N ALA A 2 -11.73 9.95 1.13
CA ALA A 2 -10.66 10.01 2.11
C ALA A 2 -10.76 8.80 3.05
N LEU A 3 -9.68 8.04 3.20
CA LEU A 3 -9.60 6.90 4.12
C LEU A 3 -8.56 7.21 5.19
N SER A 4 -8.86 6.95 6.46
CA SER A 4 -7.87 7.03 7.53
C SER A 4 -7.06 5.73 7.62
N LEU A 5 -5.87 5.77 8.22
CA LEU A 5 -5.03 4.57 8.44
C LEU A 5 -5.81 3.46 9.17
N SER A 6 -6.63 3.83 10.16
CA SER A 6 -7.47 2.89 10.90
C SER A 6 -8.56 2.24 10.04
N GLN A 7 -9.10 2.97 9.06
CA GLN A 7 -10.07 2.41 8.12
C GLN A 7 -9.36 1.49 7.12
N LEU A 8 -8.20 1.91 6.61
CA LEU A 8 -7.41 1.13 5.67
C LEU A 8 -7.08 -0.26 6.26
N LYS A 9 -6.72 -0.33 7.54
CA LYS A 9 -6.44 -1.59 8.25
C LYS A 9 -7.59 -2.59 8.24
N GLN A 10 -8.84 -2.17 8.03
CA GLN A 10 -10.00 -3.07 7.92
C GLN A 10 -10.08 -3.79 6.56
N PHE A 11 -9.26 -3.36 5.59
CA PHE A 11 -9.18 -3.86 4.22
C PHE A 11 -7.84 -4.57 3.97
N ASP A 12 -7.35 -5.31 4.97
CA ASP A 12 -6.11 -6.10 4.90
C ASP A 12 -6.31 -7.45 4.18
N GLY A 13 -7.55 -7.78 3.80
CA GLY A 13 -7.88 -9.04 3.12
C GLY A 13 -8.11 -10.22 4.05
N SER A 14 -8.01 -10.04 5.37
CA SER A 14 -8.47 -11.04 6.36
C SER A 14 -9.93 -11.43 6.16
N ASP A 15 -10.76 -10.46 5.77
CA ASP A 15 -12.17 -10.70 5.45
C ASP A 15 -12.33 -11.00 3.95
N PRO A 16 -12.74 -12.23 3.56
CA PRO A 16 -12.82 -12.60 2.16
C PRO A 16 -13.95 -11.87 1.40
N SER A 17 -14.92 -11.27 2.11
CA SER A 17 -16.00 -10.49 1.53
C SER A 17 -15.63 -9.01 1.36
N LYS A 18 -14.50 -8.56 1.91
CA LYS A 18 -14.03 -7.18 1.74
C LYS A 18 -12.95 -7.07 0.65
N PRO A 19 -12.88 -5.91 -0.03
CA PRO A 19 -11.76 -5.62 -0.90
C PRO A 19 -10.47 -5.42 -0.11
N ILE A 20 -9.34 -5.48 -0.82
CA ILE A 20 -8.01 -5.26 -0.27
C ILE A 20 -7.48 -3.93 -0.78
N TYR A 21 -7.15 -3.05 0.16
CA TYR A 21 -6.63 -1.72 -0.15
C TYR A 21 -5.19 -1.58 0.30
N VAL A 22 -4.38 -0.94 -0.53
CA VAL A 22 -2.99 -0.61 -0.22
C VAL A 22 -2.79 0.87 -0.46
N ALA A 23 -2.16 1.54 0.49
CA ALA A 23 -1.79 2.92 0.31
C ALA A 23 -0.35 3.04 -0.20
N VAL A 24 -0.17 3.88 -1.21
CA VAL A 24 1.13 4.26 -1.75
C VAL A 24 1.11 5.77 -1.97
N LYS A 25 2.03 6.46 -1.30
CA LYS A 25 2.27 7.90 -1.33
C LYS A 25 0.99 8.70 -1.07
N GLY A 26 0.22 8.30 -0.05
CA GLY A 26 -1.06 8.92 0.29
C GLY A 26 -2.21 8.61 -0.69
N ARG A 27 -2.02 7.75 -1.69
CA ARG A 27 -3.09 7.30 -2.59
C ARG A 27 -3.47 5.87 -2.26
N VAL A 28 -4.77 5.57 -2.27
CA VAL A 28 -5.30 4.24 -1.94
C VAL A 28 -5.68 3.51 -3.22
N PHE A 29 -5.07 2.35 -3.43
CA PHE A 29 -5.26 1.49 -4.59
C PHE A 29 -6.05 0.24 -4.20
N ASP A 30 -6.99 -0.15 -5.05
CA ASP A 30 -7.71 -1.42 -4.91
C ASP A 30 -6.90 -2.57 -5.51
N VAL A 31 -6.28 -3.35 -4.63
CA VAL A 31 -5.48 -4.53 -5.00
C VAL A 31 -6.26 -5.83 -4.85
N THR A 32 -7.59 -5.75 -4.79
CA THR A 32 -8.48 -6.92 -4.68
C THR A 32 -8.26 -7.91 -5.82
N ALA A 33 -7.97 -7.43 -7.03
CA ALA A 33 -7.58 -8.29 -8.16
C ALA A 33 -6.31 -9.13 -7.89
N GLY A 34 -5.45 -8.65 -6.98
CA GLY A 34 -4.24 -9.32 -6.51
C GLY A 34 -4.42 -10.08 -5.19
N LYS A 35 -5.64 -10.51 -4.83
CA LYS A 35 -5.93 -11.18 -3.54
C LYS A 35 -5.00 -12.37 -3.22
N SER A 36 -4.50 -13.11 -4.21
CA SER A 36 -3.53 -14.19 -3.96
C SER A 36 -2.17 -13.71 -3.45
N PHE A 37 -1.83 -12.44 -3.68
CA PHE A 37 -0.56 -11.83 -3.28
C PHE A 37 -0.69 -11.01 -1.99
N TYR A 38 -1.77 -10.24 -1.86
CA TYR A 38 -2.01 -9.34 -0.73
C TYR A 38 -2.94 -9.93 0.33
N GLY A 39 -3.69 -10.99 0.00
CA GLY A 39 -4.54 -11.67 0.97
C GLY A 39 -3.73 -12.49 1.98
N PRO A 40 -4.41 -13.08 2.98
CA PRO A 40 -3.78 -13.85 4.04
C PRO A 40 -2.93 -14.99 3.48
N GLY A 41 -1.65 -15.02 3.87
CA GLY A 41 -0.67 -16.01 3.38
C GLY A 41 0.03 -15.64 2.07
N GLY A 42 -0.33 -14.52 1.42
CA GLY A 42 0.36 -14.03 0.24
C GLY A 42 1.69 -13.34 0.57
N SER A 43 2.59 -13.27 -0.42
CA SER A 43 3.94 -12.68 -0.25
C SER A 43 3.94 -11.19 0.11
N TYR A 44 2.82 -10.50 -0.11
CA TYR A 44 2.64 -9.07 0.13
C TYR A 44 1.50 -8.78 1.12
N CYS A 45 1.09 -9.77 1.90
CA CYS A 45 0.02 -9.62 2.89
C CYS A 45 0.30 -8.53 3.92
N MET A 46 1.58 -8.29 4.25
CA MET A 46 1.98 -7.26 5.20
C MET A 46 1.69 -5.83 4.72
N PHE A 47 1.55 -5.61 3.41
CA PHE A 47 1.21 -4.30 2.83
C PHE A 47 -0.29 -4.06 2.78
N ALA A 48 -1.10 -5.12 2.85
CA ALA A 48 -2.54 -5.02 2.79
C ALA A 48 -3.09 -4.25 4.00
N GLY A 49 -4.00 -3.31 3.72
CA GLY A 49 -4.62 -2.46 4.74
C GLY A 49 -3.65 -1.45 5.38
N LYS A 50 -2.47 -1.24 4.81
CA LYS A 50 -1.45 -0.33 5.34
C LYS A 50 -0.87 0.56 4.25
N ASP A 51 -0.13 1.56 4.69
CA ASP A 51 0.67 2.40 3.80
C ASP A 51 2.04 1.76 3.60
N ALA A 52 2.30 1.35 2.36
CA ALA A 52 3.53 0.68 1.94
C ALA A 52 4.52 1.66 1.28
N SER A 53 4.31 2.97 1.37
CA SER A 53 5.16 3.97 0.68
C SER A 53 6.63 3.81 1.01
N ARG A 54 6.98 3.80 2.29
CA ARG A 54 8.38 3.69 2.73
C ARG A 54 8.95 2.32 2.38
N ALA A 55 8.20 1.25 2.61
CA ALA A 55 8.60 -0.11 2.26
C ALA A 55 8.90 -0.25 0.76
N LEU A 56 8.04 0.28 -0.11
CA LEU A 56 8.23 0.28 -1.56
C LEU A 56 9.42 1.15 -1.98
N ALA A 57 9.58 2.32 -1.36
CA ALA A 57 10.72 3.21 -1.61
C ALA A 57 12.05 2.52 -1.28
N LYS A 58 12.12 1.83 -0.15
CA LYS A 58 13.29 1.10 0.35
C LYS A 58 13.47 -0.28 -0.28
N MET A 59 12.49 -0.74 -1.08
CA MET A 59 12.36 -2.14 -1.49
C MET A 59 12.45 -3.13 -0.31
N SER A 60 11.95 -2.69 0.85
CA SER A 60 11.94 -3.45 2.10
C SER A 60 10.58 -4.13 2.28
N LYS A 61 10.60 -5.27 2.98
CA LYS A 61 9.40 -6.02 3.38
C LYS A 61 9.25 -6.12 4.89
N GLU A 62 10.06 -5.36 5.62
CA GLU A 62 10.05 -5.34 7.08
C GLU A 62 8.86 -4.52 7.58
N GLU A 63 8.13 -5.05 8.55
CA GLU A 63 6.95 -4.38 9.12
C GLU A 63 7.27 -3.00 9.71
N ALA A 64 8.51 -2.79 10.18
CA ALA A 64 9.00 -1.51 10.66
C ALA A 64 9.08 -0.43 9.56
N ASP A 65 9.30 -0.84 8.30
CA ASP A 65 9.33 0.06 7.14
C ASP A 65 7.95 0.20 6.47
N ILE A 66 6.92 -0.55 6.91
CA ILE A 66 5.55 -0.45 6.36
C ILE A 66 4.83 0.74 7.00
N CYS A 67 5.21 1.92 6.57
CA CYS A 67 4.54 3.16 6.93
C CYS A 67 4.52 4.15 5.76
N GLY A 68 3.64 5.14 5.89
CA GLY A 68 3.55 6.27 4.95
C GLY A 68 4.65 7.32 5.17
N SER A 69 5.54 7.13 6.14
CA SER A 69 6.58 8.12 6.44
C SER A 69 7.68 8.10 5.39
N LEU A 70 7.68 9.14 4.56
CA LEU A 70 8.73 9.41 3.58
C LEU A 70 9.95 10.12 4.20
N ASP A 71 9.93 10.33 5.52
CA ASP A 71 10.99 11.04 6.23
C ASP A 71 12.30 10.24 6.23
N GLY A 72 13.39 10.90 5.83
CA GLY A 72 14.72 10.30 5.72
C GLY A 72 14.95 9.43 4.48
N LEU A 73 14.03 9.40 3.51
CA LEU A 73 14.27 8.74 2.22
C LEU A 73 15.21 9.57 1.33
N THR A 74 16.15 8.91 0.67
CA THR A 74 17.02 9.52 -0.34
C THR A 74 16.28 9.73 -1.66
N GLU A 75 16.81 10.59 -2.53
CA GLU A 75 16.26 10.83 -3.87
C GLU A 75 16.10 9.54 -4.69
N LYS A 76 17.00 8.57 -4.52
CA LYS A 76 16.91 7.26 -5.19
C LYS A 76 15.70 6.46 -4.72
N GLU A 77 15.47 6.40 -3.41
CA GLU A 77 14.31 5.69 -2.82
C GLU A 77 13.00 6.39 -3.22
N MET A 78 13.00 7.73 -3.25
CA MET A 78 11.87 8.53 -3.74
C MET A 78 11.56 8.24 -5.21
N GLN A 79 12.60 8.08 -6.05
CA GLN A 79 12.45 7.72 -7.45
C GLN A 79 11.89 6.30 -7.63
N THR A 80 12.36 5.34 -6.82
CA THR A 80 11.81 3.99 -6.76
C THR A 80 10.33 4.01 -6.36
N LEU A 81 9.95 4.79 -5.35
CA LEU A 81 8.56 4.94 -4.93
C LEU A 81 7.68 5.48 -6.07
N ASN A 82 8.15 6.50 -6.80
CA ASN A 82 7.42 7.05 -7.94
C ASN A 82 7.20 6.03 -9.06
N ASP A 83 8.19 5.17 -9.34
CA ASP A 83 8.04 4.09 -10.31
C ASP A 83 6.98 3.06 -9.85
N TRP A 84 7.02 2.70 -8.56
CA TRP A 84 6.00 1.84 -7.96
C TRP A 84 4.61 2.48 -8.01
N GLU A 85 4.47 3.75 -7.66
CA GLU A 85 3.20 4.49 -7.72
C GLU A 85 2.58 4.39 -9.12
N LYS A 86 3.38 4.65 -10.17
CA LYS A 86 2.92 4.54 -11.57
C LYS A 86 2.54 3.12 -11.96
N LYS A 87 3.31 2.11 -11.54
CA LYS A 87 2.99 0.70 -11.76
C LYS A 87 1.68 0.31 -11.07
N PHE A 88 1.45 0.80 -9.86
CA PHE A 88 0.20 0.59 -9.13
C PHE A 88 -0.96 1.28 -9.83
N GLU A 89 -0.81 2.54 -10.25
CA GLU A 89 -1.84 3.28 -10.99
C GLU A 89 -2.22 2.62 -12.32
N ALA A 90 -1.24 2.06 -13.04
CA ALA A 90 -1.50 1.36 -14.29
C ALA A 90 -2.18 -0.01 -14.10
N LYS A 91 -1.96 -0.66 -12.94
CA LYS A 91 -2.41 -2.04 -12.68
C LYS A 91 -3.67 -2.12 -11.82
N TYR A 92 -3.88 -1.13 -10.96
CA TYR A 92 -4.92 -1.10 -9.94
C TYR A 92 -5.62 0.27 -9.94
N PRO A 93 -6.95 0.30 -9.84
CA PRO A 93 -7.67 1.56 -9.77
C PRO A 93 -7.44 2.25 -8.42
N VAL A 94 -7.29 3.58 -8.46
CA VAL A 94 -7.28 4.42 -7.26
C VAL A 94 -8.71 4.59 -6.78
N VAL A 95 -8.98 4.14 -5.55
CA VAL A 95 -10.30 4.26 -4.90
C VAL A 95 -10.39 5.47 -3.98
N GLY A 96 -9.25 6.05 -3.61
CA GLY A 96 -9.23 7.20 -2.72
C GLY A 96 -7.83 7.70 -2.39
N SER A 97 -7.77 8.54 -1.38
CA SER A 97 -6.53 9.06 -0.79
C SER A 97 -6.53 8.79 0.71
N LEU A 98 -5.35 8.59 1.26
CA LEU A 98 -5.14 8.58 2.70
C LEU A 98 -5.29 10.00 3.22
N SER A 99 -6.04 10.16 4.29
CA SER A 99 -6.14 11.41 5.04
C SER A 99 -5.58 11.15 6.42
N GLU A 100 -4.62 11.99 6.81
CA GLU A 100 -4.02 12.03 8.15
C GLU A 100 -5.06 12.24 9.25
#